data_AF-A0A381EDN7-F1
#
_entry.id   AF-A0A381EDN7-F1
#
_cell.length_a   1.000
_cell.length_b   1.000
_cell.length_c   1.000
_cell.angle_alpha   90.00
_cell.angle_beta   90.00
_cell.angle_gamma   90.00
#
_symmetry.space_group_name_H-M   'P 1'
#
loop_
_entity.id
_entity.type
_entity.pdbx_description
1 polymer ?
#
loop_
_entity_poly.entity_id
_entity_poly.type
_entity_poly.pdbx_seq_one_letter_code
_entity_poly.pdbx_strand_id
1 'polypeptide(L)'
;MAINAIKDLIFGNSAPVLNWQKLKSRNNKHTPELYRTPVPGGWLISQSETGGLVYIPDPDHEWDGHSLKTNSYLDEEGDSTDN
;
A
#
# COMPACT_ATOMS: atom_id res chain seq x y z
N MET A 1 22.53 -28.20 16.46
CA MET A 1 21.66 -27.93 15.29
C MET A 1 20.85 -26.64 15.42
N ALA A 2 20.35 -26.23 16.59
CA ALA A 2 19.53 -25.02 16.74
C ALA A 2 20.24 -23.67 16.46
N ILE A 3 21.55 -23.57 16.74
CA ILE A 3 22.29 -22.30 16.63
C ILE A 3 22.49 -21.87 15.16
N ASN A 4 22.59 -22.83 14.24
CA ASN A 4 22.77 -22.52 12.82
C ASN A 4 21.47 -22.03 12.17
N ALA A 5 20.32 -22.58 12.55
CA ALA A 5 19.02 -22.11 12.09
C ALA A 5 18.71 -20.67 12.55
N ILE A 6 19.11 -20.30 13.77
CA ILE A 6 18.97 -18.93 14.28
C ILE A 6 19.93 -17.98 13.56
N LYS A 7 21.15 -18.41 13.23
CA LYS A 7 22.09 -17.61 12.44
C LYS A 7 21.63 -17.43 10.99
N ASP A 8 21.01 -18.44 10.38
CA ASP A 8 20.40 -18.30 9.05
C ASP A 8 19.14 -17.42 9.07
N LEU A 9 18.40 -17.40 10.19
CA LEU A 9 17.28 -16.49 10.39
C LEU A 9 17.71 -15.03 10.61
N ILE A 10 18.84 -14.80 11.29
CA ILE A 10 19.32 -13.45 11.64
C ILE A 10 20.30 -12.89 10.58
N PHE A 11 21.11 -13.75 9.96
CA PHE A 11 22.21 -13.38 9.06
C PHE A 11 22.24 -14.20 7.76
N GLY A 12 21.26 -15.07 7.53
CA GLY A 12 21.19 -15.87 6.30
C GLY A 12 20.90 -14.98 5.10
N ASN A 13 21.45 -15.42 3.97
CA ASN A 13 21.52 -14.75 2.68
C ASN A 13 20.15 -14.61 1.97
N SER A 14 19.08 -14.40 2.73
CA SER A 14 17.68 -14.40 2.31
C SER A 14 17.07 -13.05 2.67
N ALA A 15 17.54 -11.98 2.03
CA ALA A 15 16.89 -10.68 2.16
C ALA A 15 15.39 -10.87 1.86
N PRO A 16 14.48 -10.35 2.70
CA PRO A 16 13.06 -10.51 2.49
C PRO A 16 12.67 -9.93 1.12
N VAL A 17 12.06 -10.76 0.28
CA VAL A 17 11.58 -10.34 -1.03
C VAL A 17 10.27 -9.58 -0.83
N LEU A 18 10.29 -8.30 -1.17
CA LEU A 18 9.11 -7.45 -1.12
C LEU A 18 8.24 -7.70 -2.36
N ASN A 19 7.07 -8.30 -2.14
CA ASN A 19 6.07 -8.47 -3.18
C ASN A 19 5.15 -7.25 -3.19
N TRP A 20 5.33 -6.37 -4.16
CA TRP A 20 4.58 -5.11 -4.28
C TRP A 20 3.22 -5.32 -4.96
N GLN A 21 2.19 -4.71 -4.38
CA GLN A 21 0.80 -4.73 -4.83
C GLN A 21 0.39 -3.30 -5.19
N LYS A 22 -0.18 -3.10 -6.39
CA LYS A 22 -0.66 -1.79 -6.82
C LYS A 22 -1.92 -1.39 -6.03
N LEU A 23 -1.94 -0.17 -5.50
CA LEU A 23 -3.11 0.42 -4.85
C LEU A 23 -4.05 1.06 -5.88
N LYS A 24 -5.37 0.98 -5.62
CA LYS A 24 -6.37 1.67 -6.44
C LYS A 24 -6.35 3.16 -6.10
N SER A 25 -6.15 4.01 -7.11
CA SER A 25 -6.23 5.47 -6.97
C SER A 25 -7.33 6.02 -7.87
N ARG A 26 -8.32 6.71 -7.27
CA ARG A 26 -9.41 7.37 -8.00
C ARG A 26 -9.02 8.82 -8.31
N ASN A 27 -7.96 9.03 -9.09
CA ASN A 27 -7.70 10.28 -9.81
C ASN A 27 -6.56 10.05 -10.82
N ASN A 28 -6.90 9.92 -12.10
CA ASN A 28 -6.11 9.15 -13.05
C ASN A 28 -5.21 9.96 -13.99
N LYS A 29 -5.28 11.30 -14.00
CA LYS A 29 -4.52 12.08 -15.00
C LYS A 29 -3.11 12.48 -14.57
N HIS A 30 -2.86 12.71 -13.27
CA HIS A 30 -1.57 13.25 -12.80
C HIS A 30 -1.09 12.67 -11.46
N THR A 31 -1.74 11.63 -10.93
CA THR A 31 -1.31 11.03 -9.65
C THR A 31 -0.33 9.89 -9.94
N PRO A 32 0.89 9.91 -9.38
CA PRO A 32 1.83 8.80 -9.53
C PRO A 32 1.25 7.49 -8.99
N GLU A 33 1.72 6.38 -9.55
CA GLU A 33 1.28 5.04 -9.12
C GLU A 33 1.74 4.76 -7.69
N LEU A 34 0.82 4.17 -6.90
CA LEU A 34 1.08 3.77 -5.53
C LEU A 34 1.13 2.25 -5.42
N TYR A 35 2.09 1.78 -4.64
CA TYR A 35 2.31 0.37 -4.36
C TYR A 35 2.39 0.15 -2.87
N ARG A 36 2.02 -1.05 -2.41
CA ARG A 36 2.22 -1.49 -1.04
C ARG A 36 2.80 -2.89 -0.96
N THR A 37 3.46 -3.22 0.13
CA THR A 37 3.89 -4.59 0.42
C THR A 37 3.71 -4.88 1.91
N PRO A 38 3.24 -6.07 2.31
CA PRO A 38 3.13 -6.42 3.72
C PRO A 38 4.54 -6.59 4.32
N VAL A 39 4.73 -6.03 5.50
CA VAL A 39 5.92 -6.21 6.33
C VAL A 39 5.48 -6.61 7.74
N PRO A 40 6.36 -7.18 8.58
CA PRO A 40 6.02 -7.46 9.97
C PRO A 40 5.44 -6.20 10.66
N GLY A 41 4.24 -6.33 11.22
CA GLY A 41 3.54 -5.27 11.93
C GLY A 41 2.78 -4.25 11.07
N GLY A 42 2.82 -4.33 9.74
CA GLY A 42 2.03 -3.42 8.92
C GLY A 42 2.37 -3.40 7.43
N TRP A 43 2.21 -2.23 6.82
CA TRP A 43 2.38 -2.02 5.39
C TRP A 43 3.48 -1.02 5.10
N LEU A 44 4.30 -1.32 4.09
CA LEU A 44 5.19 -0.35 3.47
C LEU A 44 4.55 0.12 2.17
N ILE A 45 4.38 1.44 2.00
CA ILE A 45 3.78 2.07 0.83
C ILE A 45 4.84 2.88 0.11
N SER A 46 4.89 2.72 -1.21
CA SER A 46 5.82 3.42 -2.09
C SER A 46 5.09 4.13 -3.22
N GLN A 47 5.58 5.32 -3.57
CA GLN A 47 5.19 6.07 -4.75
C GLN A 47 6.28 5.94 -5.83
N SER A 48 5.90 5.52 -7.05
CA SER A 48 6.87 5.09 -8.08
C SER A 48 7.76 6.19 -8.64
N GLU A 49 7.25 7.42 -8.82
CA GLU A 49 7.96 8.46 -9.59
C GLU A 49 8.78 9.42 -8.73
N THR A 50 8.21 9.90 -7.62
CA THR A 50 8.81 10.97 -6.78
C THR A 50 9.45 10.47 -5.48
N GLY A 51 9.42 9.16 -5.22
CA GLY A 51 10.23 8.55 -4.16
C GLY A 51 9.73 8.77 -2.73
N GLY A 52 8.42 8.66 -2.50
CA GLY A 52 7.84 8.65 -1.16
C GLY A 52 7.75 7.23 -0.60
N LEU A 53 8.20 7.02 0.64
CA LEU A 53 8.05 5.78 1.38
C LEU A 53 7.34 6.04 2.71
N VAL A 54 6.27 5.32 3.00
CA VAL A 54 5.48 5.46 4.22
C VAL A 54 5.25 4.10 4.85
N TYR A 55 5.38 4.01 6.17
CA TYR A 55 4.98 2.85 6.96
C TYR A 55 3.63 3.11 7.62
N ILE A 56 2.70 2.17 7.49
CA ILE A 56 1.41 2.18 8.19
C ILE A 56 1.37 0.97 9.15
N PRO A 57 1.19 1.19 10.46
CA PRO A 57 1.02 0.09 11.40
C PRO A 57 -0.33 -0.60 11.18
N ASP A 58 -0.28 -1.92 11.01
CA ASP A 58 -1.45 -2.78 10.81
C ASP A 58 -1.04 -4.21 11.17
N PRO A 59 -0.96 -4.56 12.48
CA PRO A 59 -0.40 -5.83 12.93
C PRO A 59 -1.10 -7.07 12.37
N ASP A 60 -2.41 -6.94 12.13
CA ASP A 60 -3.28 -8.02 11.64
C ASP A 60 -3.54 -7.94 10.13
N HIS A 61 -2.93 -6.95 9.45
CA HIS A 61 -3.05 -6.71 8.00
C HIS A 61 -4.50 -6.59 7.50
N GLU A 62 -5.38 -5.98 8.29
CA GLU A 62 -6.81 -5.86 7.97
C GLU A 62 -7.09 -4.76 6.92
N TRP A 63 -6.17 -3.81 6.73
CA TRP A 63 -6.36 -2.72 5.78
C TRP A 63 -6.28 -3.20 4.32
N ASP A 64 -7.39 -3.13 3.60
CA ASP A 64 -7.52 -3.61 2.22
C ASP A 64 -7.01 -2.62 1.15
N GLY A 65 -6.69 -1.38 1.50
CA GLY A 65 -6.19 -0.36 0.55
C GLY A 65 -7.28 0.54 -0.03
N HIS A 66 -8.55 0.30 0.28
CA HIS A 66 -9.69 1.04 -0.24
C HIS A 66 -10.91 1.05 0.71
N SER A 67 -10.69 0.81 1.99
CA SER A 67 -11.73 0.59 3.00
C SER A 67 -12.54 1.84 3.34
N LEU A 68 -12.04 3.03 3.03
CA LEU A 68 -12.81 4.26 3.19
C LEU A 68 -13.87 4.35 2.11
N LYS A 69 -15.12 4.11 2.50
CA LYS A 69 -16.27 4.54 1.72
C LYS A 69 -16.21 6.06 1.68
N THR A 70 -15.92 6.64 0.52
CA THR A 70 -16.26 8.03 0.28
C THR A 70 -17.77 8.13 0.45
N ASN A 71 -18.21 8.89 1.46
CA ASN A 71 -19.62 9.22 1.60
C ASN A 71 -20.09 9.78 0.25
N SER A 72 -21.03 9.10 -0.38
CA SER A 72 -21.56 9.38 -1.72
C SER A 72 -22.31 10.72 -1.86
N TYR A 73 -22.14 11.63 -0.91
CA TYR A 73 -22.82 12.93 -0.84
C TYR A 73 -22.21 14.00 -1.75
N LEU A 74 -21.10 13.71 -2.44
CA LEU A 74 -20.43 14.68 -3.34
C LEU A 74 -20.39 14.24 -4.81
N ASP A 75 -20.99 13.09 -5.16
CA ASP A 75 -21.02 12.60 -6.55
C ASP A 75 -22.28 13.08 -7.33
N GLU A 76 -23.13 13.92 -6.72
CA GLU A 76 -24.27 14.58 -7.39
C GLU A 76 -23.97 16.05 -7.72
N GLU A 77 -22.92 16.32 -8.50
CA GLU A 77 -22.92 17.56 -9.31
C GLU A 77 -23.60 17.24 -10.63
N GLY A 78 -24.86 17.67 -10.71
CA GLY A 78 -25.73 17.48 -11.85
C GLY A 78 -25.16 18.06 -13.14
N ASP A 79 -25.18 17.23 -14.18
CA ASP A 79 -25.19 17.68 -15.56
C ASP A 79 -26.52 18.40 -15.82
N SER A 80 -26.59 19.68 -15.44
CA SER A 80 -27.64 20.59 -15.88
C SER A 80 -27.19 21.20 -17.20
N THR A 81 -27.54 20.54 -18.31
CA THR A 81 -27.53 21.19 -19.62
C THR A 81 -28.81 22.01 -19.76
N ASP A 82 -28.75 23.28 -19.38
CA ASP A 82 -29.68 24.31 -19.86
C ASP A 82 -28.89 25.37 -20.64
N ASN A 83 -28.93 25.23 -21.98
CA ASN A 83 -29.05 26.27 -23.02
C ASN A 83 -28.56 25.75 -24.39
#